data_AF-A0A843GX04-F1
#
_entry.id   AF-A0A843GX04-F1
#
_cell.length_a   1.000
_cell.length_b   1.000
_cell.length_c   1.000
_cell.angle_alpha   90.00
_cell.angle_beta   90.00
_cell.angle_gamma   90.00
#
_symmetry.space_group_name_H-M   'P 1'
#
loop_
_entity.id
_entity.type
_entity.pdbx_description
1 polymer ?
#
loop_
_entity_poly.entity_id
_entity_poly.type
_entity_poly.pdbx_seq_one_letter_code
_entity_poly.pdbx_strand_id
1 'polypeptide(L)' 'MAGYANVPPMIGAVVNSRLATLHELETVYGLEDLCNLYEIIIIKVANEQKMYDEAQKNRKGRR' A
#
# COMPACT_ATOMS: atom_id res chain seq x y z
N MET A 1 -3.62 -5.12 15.15
CA MET A 1 -3.79 -4.15 14.04
C MET A 1 -5.20 -3.59 14.17
N ALA A 2 -5.35 -2.30 14.48
CA ALA A 2 -6.68 -1.68 14.50
C ALA A 2 -7.14 -1.52 13.05
N GLY A 3 -8.18 -2.25 12.64
CA GLY A 3 -8.80 -2.08 11.34
C GLY A 3 -9.64 -0.80 11.29
N TYR A 4 -9.95 -0.34 10.09
CA TYR A 4 -10.95 0.72 9.91
C TYR A 4 -12.32 0.18 10.33
N ALA A 5 -12.99 0.85 11.27
CA ALA A 5 -14.27 0.37 11.82
C ALA A 5 -15.46 0.56 10.86
N ASN A 6 -15.32 1.47 9.90
CA ASN A 6 -16.40 1.95 9.03
C ASN A 6 -16.22 1.60 7.55
N VAL A 7 -15.06 1.09 7.14
CA VAL A 7 -14.77 0.74 5.74
C VAL A 7 -13.98 -0.56 5.63
N PRO A 8 -14.13 -1.32 4.53
CA PRO A 8 -13.26 -2.44 4.23
C PRO A 8 -11.77 -2.07 4.26
N PRO A 9 -10.88 -2.98 4.69
CA PRO A 9 -9.44 -2.70 4.79
C PRO A 9 -8.79 -2.16 3.51
N MET A 10 -9.19 -2.65 2.32
CA MET A 10 -8.63 -2.18 1.05
C MET A 10 -8.99 -0.72 0.77
N ILE A 11 -10.25 -0.33 1.00
CA ILE A 11 -10.70 1.07 0.86
C ILE A 11 -9.91 1.96 1.81
N GLY A 12 -9.84 1.58 3.08
CA GLY A 12 -9.10 2.36 4.06
C GLY A 12 -7.61 2.45 3.74
N ALA A 13 -6.98 1.38 3.24
CA ALA A 13 -5.59 1.40 2.82
C ALA A 13 -5.34 2.36 1.63
N VAL A 14 -6.19 2.33 0.62
CA VAL A 14 -6.10 3.20 -0.57
C VAL A 14 -6.35 4.67 -0.23
N VAL A 15 -7.33 4.95 0.64
CA VAL A 15 -7.59 6.32 1.09
C VAL A 15 -6.45 6.85 1.97
N ASN A 16 -5.95 6.02 2.90
CA ASN A 16 -4.84 6.41 3.77
C ASN A 16 -3.52 6.61 3.01
N SER A 17 -3.29 5.85 1.92
CA SER A 17 -2.14 6.04 1.04
C SER A 17 -2.28 7.23 0.08
N ARG A 18 -3.43 7.92 0.11
CA ARG A 18 -3.77 9.07 -0.76
C ARG A 18 -3.73 8.72 -2.25
N LEU A 19 -4.01 7.47 -2.61
CA LEU A 19 -4.12 7.05 -4.01
C LEU A 19 -5.50 7.33 -4.60
N ALA A 20 -6.53 7.39 -3.76
CA ALA A 20 -7.88 7.85 -4.11
C ALA A 20 -8.58 8.38 -2.86
N THR A 21 -9.62 9.18 -3.03
CA THR A 21 -10.55 9.59 -1.98
C THR A 21 -11.70 8.58 -1.86
N LEU A 22 -12.40 8.58 -0.72
CA LEU A 22 -13.59 7.75 -0.55
C LEU A 22 -14.66 8.07 -1.62
N HIS A 23 -14.82 9.35 -1.95
CA HIS A 23 -15.78 9.79 -2.97
C HIS A 23 -15.44 9.23 -4.36
N GLU A 24 -14.16 9.25 -4.76
CA GLU A 24 -13.73 8.69 -6.05
C GLU A 24 -13.96 7.18 -6.11
N LEU A 25 -13.71 6.45 -5.01
CA LEU A 25 -13.96 5.01 -4.92
C LEU A 25 -15.46 4.64 -4.97
N GLU A 26 -16.34 5.56 -4.61
CA GLU A 26 -17.79 5.36 -4.64
C GLU A 26 -18.43 5.76 -5.98
N THR A 27 -17.80 6.66 -6.75
CA THR A 27 -18.47 7.33 -7.89
C THR A 27 -17.71 7.25 -9.22
N VAL A 28 -16.39 7.06 -9.20
CA VAL A 28 -15.53 7.09 -10.40
C VAL A 28 -14.87 5.74 -10.64
N TYR A 29 -14.27 5.18 -9.59
CA TYR A 29 -13.48 3.96 -9.67
C TYR A 29 -14.32 2.72 -9.45
N GLY A 30 -14.08 1.70 -10.27
CA GLY A 30 -14.66 0.39 -10.09
C GLY A 30 -13.89 -0.47 -9.08
N LEU A 31 -14.38 -1.68 -8.86
CA LEU A 31 -13.69 -2.67 -8.02
C LEU A 31 -12.28 -3.01 -8.54
N GLU A 32 -12.11 -3.10 -9.86
CA GLU A 32 -10.82 -3.39 -10.48
C GLU A 32 -9.80 -2.28 -10.21
N ASP A 33 -10.20 -1.02 -10.32
CA ASP A 33 -9.35 0.12 -9.99
C ASP A 33 -8.92 0.09 -8.51
N LEU A 34 -9.86 -0.20 -7.59
CA LEU A 34 -9.55 -0.38 -6.18
C LEU A 34 -8.51 -1.49 -5.96
N CYS A 35 -8.66 -2.64 -6.63
CA CYS A 35 -7.71 -3.74 -6.56
C CYS A 35 -6.34 -3.33 -7.08
N ASN A 36 -6.27 -2.65 -8.23
CA ASN A 36 -5.02 -2.17 -8.82
C ASN A 36 -4.30 -1.16 -7.90
N LEU A 37 -5.03 -0.20 -7.32
CA LEU A 37 -4.48 0.76 -6.35
C LEU A 37 -3.99 0.06 -5.07
N TYR A 38 -4.71 -0.96 -4.60
CA TYR A 38 -4.30 -1.74 -3.45
C TYR A 38 -3.03 -2.56 -3.74
N GLU A 39 -2.93 -3.17 -4.93
CA GLU A 39 -1.72 -3.89 -5.36
C GLU A 39 -0.50 -2.97 -5.43
N ILE A 40 -0.66 -1.73 -5.93
CA ILE A 40 0.42 -0.73 -5.93
C ILE A 40 0.97 -0.51 -4.50
N ILE A 41 0.10 -0.44 -3.49
CA ILE A 41 0.52 -0.31 -2.08
C ILE A 41 1.33 -1.53 -1.64
N ILE A 42 0.84 -2.74 -1.93
CA ILE A 42 1.51 -3.99 -1.56
C ILE A 42 2.92 -4.05 -2.18
N ILE A 43 3.02 -3.77 -3.48
CA ILE A 43 4.29 -3.80 -4.20
C ILE A 43 5.25 -2.74 -3.68
N LYS A 44 4.76 -1.53 -3.36
CA LYS A 44 5.60 -0.49 -2.74
C LYS A 44 6.23 -0.96 -1.44
N VAL A 45 5.43 -1.52 -0.52
CA VAL A 45 5.93 -2.04 0.77
C VAL A 45 6.93 -3.17 0.55
N ALA A 46 6.64 -4.10 -0.36
CA ALA A 46 7.56 -5.20 -0.68
C ALA A 46 8.90 -4.69 -1.24
N ASN A 47 8.88 -3.67 -2.09
CA ASN A 47 10.09 -3.05 -2.64
C ASN A 47 10.88 -2.31 -1.55
N GLU A 48 10.23 -1.54 -0.69
CA GLU A 48 10.86 -0.85 0.44
C GLU A 48 11.57 -1.84 1.38
N GLN A 49 10.92 -2.97 1.69
CA GLN A 49 11.51 -4.03 2.50
C GLN A 49 12.76 -4.64 1.84
N LYS A 50 12.68 -4.96 0.54
CA LYS A 50 13.84 -5.49 -0.22
C LYS A 50 15.02 -4.52 -0.19
N MET A 51 14.76 -3.22 -0.41
CA MET A 51 15.79 -2.18 -0.36
C MET A 51 16.43 -2.08 1.03
N TYR A 52 15.64 -2.18 2.09
CA TYR A 52 16.15 -2.19 3.46
C TYR A 52 17.06 -3.41 3.71
N ASP A 53 16.63 -4.59 3.30
CA ASP A 53 17.39 -5.83 3.47
C ASP A 53 18.73 -5.81 2.71
N GLU A 54 18.72 -5.30 1.48
CA GLU A 54 19.92 -5.11 0.67
C GLU A 54 20.90 -4.10 1.30
N ALA A 55 20.39 -2.98 1.81
CA ALA A 55 21.20 -1.98 2.50
C ALA A 55 21.88 -2.56 3.75
N GLN A 56 21.19 -3.44 4.50
CA GLN A 56 21.76 -4.10 5.68
C GLN A 56 22.82 -5.14 5.31
N LYS A 57 22.62 -5.92 4.23
CA LYS A 57 23.63 -6.86 3.72
C LYS A 57 24.90 -6.14 3.29
N ASN A 58 24.77 -5.04 2.55
CA ASN A 58 25.92 -4.24 2.10
C ASN A 58 26.69 -3.61 3.27
N ARG A 59 26.00 -3.18 4.34
CA ARG A 59 26.65 -2.68 5.56
C ARG A 59 27.43 -3.76 6.31
N LYS A 60 26.94 -5.01 6.33
CA LYS A 60 27.62 -6.14 6.98
C LYS A 60 28.81 -6.66 6.16
N GLY A 61 28.74 -6.65 4.84
CA GLY A 61 29.83 -7.09 3.95
C GLY A 61 31.00 -6.10 3.83
N ARG A 62 30.87 -4.87 4.35
CA ARG A 62 31.93 -3.86 4.41
C ARG A 62 32.71 -3.85 5.73
N ARG A 63 32.36 -4.71 6.69
CA ARG A 63 33.10 -4.92 7.95
C ARG A 63 33.94 -6.18 7.85
#